data_AF-A0A4U7KQA5-F1
#
_entry.id   AF-A0A4U7KQA5-F1
#
_cell.length_a   1.000
_cell.length_b   1.000
_cell.length_c   1.000
_cell.angle_alpha   90.00
_cell.angle_beta   90.00
_cell.angle_gamma   90.00
#
_symmetry.space_group_name_H-M   'P 1'
#
loop_
_entity.id
_entity.type
_entity.pdbx_description
1 polymer ?
#
loop_
_entity_poly.entity_id
_entity_poly.type
_entity_poly.pdbx_seq_one_letter_code
_entity_poly.pdbx_strand_id
1 'polypeptide(L)'
;MENANDEYPANLVSVHTNTSCTIPSTISGQSGTVAYSNCSAFVPSNPGCRVETNGTSTPTWGRALNRAGGGLIAMERSFGTTGKGVRVWYFPNNKPSSIPSDLSASSTAVSTDTWPTPNAYLPISSCYADFAPHKIIFDITLCGDWAGNTYNQSGCNAQYPACSYQVGYNGSSFNQSYWSVESLRLYTNGGGSANAAVSPQSASSQQSTKSAQSAQSAKSAAVKMAVMRPATLVAAAATAVAAVLASVAFATVL
;
A
#
# COMPACT_ATOMS: atom_id res chain seq x y z
N MET A 1 0.70 3.55 -0.07
CA MET A 1 0.95 4.76 0.73
C MET A 1 1.50 4.32 2.05
N GLU A 2 2.54 4.97 2.53
CA GLU A 2 3.26 4.55 3.72
C GLU A 2 4.10 5.71 4.29
N ASN A 3 4.13 5.81 5.61
CA ASN A 3 5.04 6.66 6.39
C ASN A 3 4.90 6.29 7.88
N ALA A 4 5.80 6.79 8.71
CA ALA A 4 5.75 6.65 10.16
C ALA A 4 5.99 8.00 10.83
N ASN A 5 5.09 8.44 11.72
CA ASN A 5 5.23 9.69 12.49
C ASN A 5 5.65 10.94 11.69
N ASP A 6 5.20 11.06 10.44
CA ASP A 6 5.60 12.13 9.51
C ASP A 6 7.14 12.25 9.31
N GLU A 7 7.86 11.13 9.43
CA GLU A 7 9.32 11.04 9.25
C GLU A 7 9.75 11.56 7.87
N TYR A 8 8.92 11.32 6.85
CA TYR A 8 9.07 11.92 5.52
C TYR A 8 8.00 12.98 5.27
N PRO A 9 8.33 14.12 4.62
CA PRO A 9 7.37 15.19 4.36
C PRO A 9 6.35 14.83 3.25
N ALA A 10 6.59 13.76 2.50
CA ALA A 10 5.77 13.26 1.41
C ALA A 10 5.55 11.75 1.53
N ASN A 11 4.61 11.20 0.75
CA ASN A 11 4.29 9.78 0.79
C ASN A 11 5.45 8.95 0.22
N LEU A 12 5.65 7.77 0.79
CA LEU A 12 6.58 6.78 0.26
C LEU A 12 5.86 5.74 -0.61
N VAL A 13 6.53 5.34 -1.68
CA VAL A 13 6.19 4.17 -2.49
C VAL A 13 7.35 3.20 -2.40
N SER A 14 7.13 2.12 -1.66
CA SER A 14 8.15 1.12 -1.32
C SER A 14 7.86 -0.21 -2.02
N VAL A 15 8.91 -0.93 -2.39
CA VAL A 15 8.83 -2.33 -2.85
C VAL A 15 9.85 -3.18 -2.11
N HIS A 16 9.38 -4.34 -1.66
CA HIS A 16 10.16 -5.34 -0.93
C HIS A 16 10.16 -6.65 -1.74
N THR A 17 11.35 -7.19 -2.00
CA THR A 17 11.58 -8.41 -2.80
C THR A 17 12.36 -9.45 -2.01
N ASN A 18 12.24 -10.71 -2.39
CA ASN A 18 13.02 -11.79 -1.79
C ASN A 18 14.46 -11.81 -2.35
N THR A 19 14.59 -11.60 -3.65
CA THR A 19 15.88 -11.61 -4.35
C THR A 19 16.56 -10.24 -4.37
N SER A 20 17.81 -10.22 -4.84
CA SER A 20 18.56 -9.00 -5.12
C SER A 20 17.95 -8.26 -6.32
N CYS A 21 16.96 -7.43 -6.04
CA CYS A 21 16.38 -6.49 -6.98
C CYS A 21 16.76 -5.05 -6.56
N THR A 22 17.11 -4.21 -7.52
CA THR A 22 17.51 -2.82 -7.26
C THR A 22 16.91 -1.88 -8.31
N ILE A 23 16.66 -0.63 -7.91
CA ILE A 23 16.36 0.48 -8.81
C ILE A 23 17.56 1.43 -8.93
N PRO A 24 17.67 2.21 -10.03
CA PRO A 24 18.66 3.28 -10.11
C PRO A 24 18.48 4.31 -8.98
N SER A 25 19.57 4.93 -8.51
CA SER A 25 19.51 6.01 -7.52
C SER A 25 18.88 7.30 -8.08
N THR A 26 18.79 7.42 -9.40
CA THR A 26 18.15 8.55 -10.08
C THR A 26 17.35 8.00 -11.26
N ILE A 27 16.10 8.42 -11.38
CA ILE A 27 15.16 7.91 -12.38
C ILE A 27 14.54 9.11 -13.11
N SER A 28 14.81 9.26 -14.41
CA SER A 28 14.28 10.37 -15.21
C SER A 28 12.79 10.27 -15.51
N GLY A 29 12.20 9.08 -15.37
CA GLY A 29 10.79 8.79 -15.64
C GLY A 29 9.86 8.99 -14.45
N GLN A 30 10.24 9.75 -13.42
CA GLN A 30 9.39 10.08 -12.27
C GLN A 30 9.61 11.53 -11.84
N SER A 31 8.68 12.08 -11.05
CA SER A 31 8.88 13.36 -10.38
C SER A 31 9.48 13.22 -8.97
N GLY A 32 9.27 12.10 -8.29
CA GLY A 32 9.78 11.86 -6.93
C GLY A 32 11.28 11.59 -6.86
N THR A 33 11.76 11.41 -5.62
CA THR A 33 13.17 11.17 -5.32
C THR A 33 13.37 9.76 -4.79
N VAL A 34 14.37 9.03 -5.30
CA VAL A 34 14.73 7.71 -4.75
C VAL A 34 15.42 7.90 -3.41
N ALA A 35 14.81 7.40 -2.33
CA ALA A 35 15.39 7.45 -0.99
C ALA A 35 16.20 6.18 -0.67
N TYR A 36 15.83 5.04 -1.25
CA TYR A 36 16.58 3.79 -1.12
C TYR A 36 16.46 2.94 -2.38
N SER A 37 17.57 2.37 -2.85
CA SER A 37 17.63 1.70 -4.16
C SER A 37 17.51 0.18 -4.10
N ASN A 38 17.79 -0.46 -2.96
CA ASN A 38 17.78 -1.91 -2.84
C ASN A 38 16.41 -2.42 -2.35
N CYS A 39 15.76 -3.23 -3.17
CA CYS A 39 14.43 -3.75 -2.93
C CYS A 39 14.41 -4.96 -1.99
N SER A 40 15.54 -5.59 -1.71
CA SER A 40 15.57 -6.80 -0.89
C SER A 40 15.08 -6.53 0.53
N ALA A 41 14.13 -7.36 0.99
CA ALA A 41 13.59 -7.28 2.34
C ALA A 41 14.58 -7.71 3.43
N PHE A 42 15.68 -8.35 3.03
CA PHE A 42 16.69 -8.93 3.92
C PHE A 42 17.85 -7.99 4.23
N VAL A 43 17.82 -6.77 3.70
CA VAL A 43 18.70 -5.69 4.13
C VAL A 43 18.34 -5.30 5.58
N PRO A 44 19.33 -4.97 6.45
CA PRO A 44 19.05 -4.48 7.80
C PRO A 44 18.00 -3.37 7.82
N SER A 45 17.04 -3.48 8.74
CA SER A 45 15.86 -2.62 8.87
C SER A 45 14.82 -2.74 7.76
N ASN A 46 14.93 -3.74 6.88
CA ASN A 46 13.98 -4.03 5.79
C ASN A 46 13.52 -2.76 5.04
N PRO A 47 14.43 -1.92 4.53
CA PRO A 47 14.06 -0.63 3.99
C PRO A 47 13.22 -0.70 2.72
N GLY A 48 13.40 -1.74 1.90
CA GLY A 48 12.85 -1.82 0.55
C GLY A 48 13.33 -0.68 -0.35
N CYS A 49 13.23 -0.86 -1.66
CA CYS A 49 13.52 0.24 -2.58
C CYS A 49 12.33 1.18 -2.54
N ARG A 50 12.59 2.46 -2.31
CA ARG A 50 11.50 3.40 -2.06
C ARG A 50 11.75 4.75 -2.71
N VAL A 51 10.66 5.31 -3.20
CA VAL A 51 10.60 6.64 -3.80
C VAL A 51 9.71 7.52 -2.95
N GLU A 52 10.22 8.68 -2.57
CA GLU A 52 9.46 9.73 -1.92
C GLU A 52 8.77 10.59 -2.99
N THR A 53 7.45 10.73 -2.89
CA THR A 53 6.64 11.48 -3.87
C THR A 53 6.65 12.98 -3.57
N ASN A 54 7.86 13.57 -3.53
CA ASN A 54 8.10 14.97 -3.15
C ASN A 54 8.29 15.94 -4.34
N GLY A 55 8.26 15.44 -5.58
CA GLY A 55 8.37 16.25 -6.79
C GLY A 55 7.09 16.96 -7.24
N THR A 56 6.13 17.19 -6.33
CA THR A 56 4.84 17.82 -6.65
C THR A 56 4.62 19.10 -5.87
N SER A 57 3.86 20.02 -6.47
CA SER A 57 3.39 21.24 -5.79
C SER A 57 2.26 20.99 -4.79
N THR A 58 1.61 19.82 -4.86
CA THR A 58 0.55 19.43 -3.92
C THR A 58 1.08 18.43 -2.89
N PRO A 59 0.66 18.52 -1.62
CA PRO A 59 1.05 17.56 -0.59
C PRO A 59 0.55 16.15 -0.92
N THR A 60 1.39 15.16 -0.61
CA THR A 60 1.10 13.73 -0.89
C THR A 60 0.92 12.91 0.39
N TRP A 61 1.09 13.51 1.58
CA TRP A 61 1.02 12.79 2.86
C TRP A 61 0.35 13.57 3.99
N GLY A 62 -0.23 12.79 4.91
CA GLY A 62 -0.57 13.19 6.27
C GLY A 62 -1.52 14.39 6.37
N ARG A 63 -1.33 15.23 7.39
CA ARG A 63 -2.19 16.38 7.65
C ARG A 63 -2.28 17.34 6.45
N ALA A 64 -1.18 17.52 5.71
CA ALA A 64 -1.15 18.42 4.56
C ALA A 64 -1.97 17.87 3.37
N LEU A 65 -1.92 16.55 3.13
CA LEU A 65 -2.80 15.86 2.17
C LEU A 65 -4.28 16.04 2.56
N ASN A 66 -4.63 15.77 3.82
CA ASN A 66 -6.01 15.86 4.29
C ASN A 66 -6.54 17.30 4.16
N ARG A 67 -5.73 18.32 4.48
CA ARG A 67 -6.10 19.73 4.29
C ARG A 67 -6.26 20.13 2.82
N ALA A 68 -5.58 19.44 1.91
CA ALA A 68 -5.73 19.62 0.48
C ALA A 68 -6.97 18.90 -0.09
N GLY A 69 -7.73 18.17 0.75
CA GLY A 69 -8.91 17.41 0.37
C GLY A 69 -8.60 16.05 -0.27
N GLY A 70 -7.40 15.52 -0.03
CA GLY A 70 -6.98 14.22 -0.52
C GLY A 70 -6.85 14.15 -2.05
N GLY A 71 -7.03 12.96 -2.60
CA GLY A 71 -6.91 12.73 -4.04
C GLY A 71 -7.01 11.28 -4.46
N LEU A 72 -6.83 11.04 -5.75
CA LEU A 72 -6.77 9.72 -6.36
C LEU A 72 -5.31 9.25 -6.39
N ILE A 73 -5.07 8.06 -5.87
CA ILE A 73 -3.78 7.38 -5.99
C ILE A 73 -3.97 6.20 -6.92
N ALA A 74 -3.24 6.19 -8.02
CA ALA A 74 -3.25 5.10 -8.98
C ALA A 74 -1.89 4.39 -8.98
N MET A 75 -1.92 3.06 -9.00
CA MET A 75 -0.73 2.23 -9.14
C MET A 75 -0.92 1.32 -10.33
N GLU A 76 0.03 1.33 -11.25
CA GLU A 76 0.22 0.27 -12.23
C GLU A 76 1.29 -0.70 -11.76
N ARG A 77 0.98 -1.97 -11.90
CA ARG A 77 1.93 -3.07 -11.83
C ARG A 77 1.95 -3.77 -13.19
N SER A 78 3.07 -3.69 -13.90
CA SER A 78 3.29 -4.37 -15.18
C SER A 78 4.66 -5.04 -15.20
N PHE A 79 4.68 -6.37 -15.10
CA PHE A 79 5.92 -7.15 -14.98
C PHE A 79 6.25 -7.94 -16.26
N GLY A 80 7.45 -8.53 -16.33
CA GLY A 80 7.91 -9.31 -17.49
C GLY A 80 8.72 -8.49 -18.49
N THR A 81 9.05 -9.09 -19.64
CA THR A 81 10.00 -8.53 -20.62
C THR A 81 9.54 -7.22 -21.28
N THR A 82 8.24 -6.97 -21.33
CA THR A 82 7.64 -5.73 -21.86
C THR A 82 7.06 -4.83 -20.77
N GLY A 83 7.08 -5.28 -19.51
CA GLY A 83 6.54 -4.55 -18.37
C GLY A 83 7.40 -3.36 -17.95
N LYS A 84 6.81 -2.41 -17.23
CA LYS A 84 7.51 -1.24 -16.68
C LYS A 84 7.94 -1.42 -15.23
N GLY A 85 7.40 -2.39 -14.50
CA GLY A 85 7.61 -2.57 -13.08
C GLY A 85 6.43 -2.01 -12.31
N VAL A 86 6.69 -1.08 -11.39
CA VAL A 86 5.65 -0.39 -10.62
C VAL A 86 5.70 1.11 -10.91
N ARG A 87 4.57 1.69 -11.31
CA ARG A 87 4.39 3.14 -11.47
C ARG A 87 3.26 3.60 -10.57
N VAL A 88 3.45 4.71 -9.87
CA VAL A 88 2.44 5.28 -8.96
C VAL A 88 2.24 6.76 -9.27
N TRP A 89 0.98 7.16 -9.34
CA TRP A 89 0.53 8.52 -9.54
C TRP A 89 -0.34 8.97 -8.36
N TYR A 90 -0.26 10.26 -8.08
CA TYR A 90 -1.16 10.98 -7.20
C TYR A 90 -1.76 12.15 -7.96
N PHE A 91 -3.08 12.14 -8.08
CA PHE A 91 -3.86 13.21 -8.67
C PHE A 91 -4.67 13.90 -7.58
N PRO A 92 -4.36 15.15 -7.22
CA PRO A 92 -4.99 15.83 -6.10
C PRO A 92 -6.41 16.30 -6.46
N ASN A 93 -7.35 16.18 -5.53
CA ASN A 93 -8.75 16.58 -5.75
C ASN A 93 -8.88 18.08 -6.05
N ASN A 94 -7.97 18.91 -5.54
CA ASN A 94 -7.93 20.34 -5.79
C ASN A 94 -7.35 20.74 -7.17
N LYS A 95 -6.94 19.78 -8.02
CA LYS A 95 -6.58 19.99 -9.43
C LYS A 95 -7.22 18.93 -10.33
N PRO A 96 -8.56 18.94 -10.49
CA PRO A 96 -9.27 17.89 -11.24
C PRO A 96 -8.87 17.81 -12.71
N SER A 97 -8.38 18.90 -13.31
CA SER A 97 -7.85 18.89 -14.69
C SER A 97 -6.59 18.05 -14.87
N SER A 98 -5.92 17.65 -13.78
CA SER A 98 -4.77 16.74 -13.82
C SER A 98 -5.17 15.27 -13.87
N ILE A 99 -6.43 14.93 -13.61
CA ILE A 99 -6.93 13.55 -13.59
C ILE A 99 -7.17 13.07 -15.02
N PRO A 100 -6.50 11.99 -15.47
CA PRO A 100 -6.78 11.34 -16.76
C PRO A 100 -8.27 11.03 -16.96
N SER A 101 -8.80 11.27 -18.16
CA SER A 101 -10.22 11.06 -18.47
C SER A 101 -10.65 9.59 -18.40
N ASP A 102 -9.70 8.68 -18.63
CA ASP A 102 -9.88 7.24 -18.51
C ASP A 102 -9.94 6.74 -17.05
N LEU A 103 -9.76 7.63 -16.05
CA LEU A 103 -10.02 7.37 -14.63
C LEU A 103 -11.43 7.80 -14.18
N SER A 104 -12.27 8.29 -15.10
CA SER A 104 -13.66 8.63 -14.80
C SER A 104 -14.45 7.43 -14.23
N ALA A 105 -15.50 7.73 -13.45
CA ALA A 105 -16.32 6.70 -12.77
C ALA A 105 -16.97 5.68 -13.71
N SER A 106 -17.26 6.09 -14.95
CA SER A 106 -17.85 5.23 -15.98
C SER A 106 -16.81 4.47 -16.80
N SER A 107 -15.52 4.69 -16.58
CA SER A 107 -14.47 4.09 -17.39
C SER A 107 -14.27 2.61 -17.06
N THR A 108 -14.30 1.77 -18.10
CA THR A 108 -14.06 0.32 -18.02
C THR A 108 -12.67 -0.08 -18.52
N ALA A 109 -11.87 0.86 -19.02
CA ALA A 109 -10.53 0.65 -19.53
C ALA A 109 -9.62 1.81 -19.14
N VAL A 110 -8.33 1.52 -18.92
CA VAL A 110 -7.29 2.51 -18.58
C VAL A 110 -6.06 2.28 -19.44
N SER A 111 -5.37 3.35 -19.81
CA SER A 111 -4.13 3.33 -20.58
C SER A 111 -3.09 4.23 -19.92
N THR A 112 -2.33 3.65 -19.00
CA THR A 112 -1.35 4.36 -18.17
C THR A 112 -0.18 4.96 -18.95
N ASP A 113 0.09 4.47 -20.16
CA ASP A 113 1.10 5.05 -21.06
C ASP A 113 0.71 6.43 -21.61
N THR A 114 -0.56 6.81 -21.49
CA THR A 114 -1.05 8.15 -21.84
C THR A 114 -1.11 9.11 -20.66
N TRP A 115 -0.81 8.63 -19.46
CA TRP A 115 -0.84 9.46 -18.26
C TRP A 115 0.42 10.34 -18.16
N PRO A 116 0.38 11.42 -17.34
CA PRO A 116 1.56 12.22 -17.05
C PRO A 116 2.69 11.40 -16.41
N THR A 117 3.87 12.02 -16.27
CA THR A 117 5.00 11.44 -15.52
C THR A 117 4.54 10.98 -14.12
N PRO A 118 4.83 9.73 -13.71
CA PRO A 118 4.44 9.23 -12.39
C PRO A 118 5.16 9.94 -11.25
N ASN A 119 4.53 9.97 -10.09
CA ASN A 119 5.14 10.44 -8.85
C ASN A 119 6.28 9.51 -8.40
N ALA A 120 6.09 8.21 -8.58
CA ALA A 120 7.10 7.20 -8.30
C ALA A 120 7.17 6.17 -9.42
N TYR A 121 8.38 5.81 -9.82
CA TYR A 121 8.66 4.79 -10.79
C TYR A 121 9.72 3.83 -10.24
N LEU A 122 9.36 2.55 -10.14
CA LEU A 122 10.26 1.48 -9.74
C LEU A 122 10.43 0.54 -10.96
N PRO A 123 11.53 0.68 -11.74
CA PRO A 123 11.79 -0.07 -12.97
C PRO A 123 12.24 -1.51 -12.68
N ILE A 124 11.40 -2.28 -12.00
CA ILE A 124 11.70 -3.62 -11.48
C ILE A 124 11.01 -4.73 -12.28
N SER A 125 10.72 -4.50 -13.57
CA SER A 125 9.98 -5.47 -14.40
C SER A 125 10.69 -6.81 -14.55
N SER A 126 12.01 -6.83 -14.45
CA SER A 126 12.85 -8.04 -14.45
C SER A 126 12.77 -8.85 -13.15
N CYS A 127 12.30 -8.26 -12.05
CA CYS A 127 12.18 -8.91 -10.73
C CYS A 127 10.85 -9.66 -10.55
N TYR A 128 10.13 -9.91 -11.65
CA TYR A 128 8.77 -10.44 -11.66
C TYR A 128 8.58 -11.77 -10.93
N ALA A 129 9.64 -12.59 -10.83
CA ALA A 129 9.61 -13.88 -10.16
C ALA A 129 9.28 -13.77 -8.65
N ASP A 130 9.55 -12.60 -8.03
CA ASP A 130 9.25 -12.35 -6.62
C ASP A 130 7.81 -11.92 -6.37
N PHE A 131 7.01 -11.71 -7.43
CA PHE A 131 5.68 -11.13 -7.31
C PHE A 131 4.59 -12.11 -7.72
N ALA A 132 3.97 -12.73 -6.71
CA ALA A 132 2.74 -13.51 -6.86
C ALA A 132 1.49 -12.59 -6.97
N PRO A 133 0.28 -13.16 -7.10
CA PRO A 133 -0.94 -12.39 -6.89
C PRO A 133 -0.94 -11.69 -5.52
N HIS A 134 -1.26 -10.40 -5.48
CA HIS A 134 -1.29 -9.61 -4.24
C HIS A 134 -2.72 -9.44 -3.72
N LYS A 135 -2.82 -9.19 -2.41
CA LYS A 135 -4.01 -8.62 -1.79
C LYS A 135 -3.78 -7.13 -1.57
N ILE A 136 -4.84 -6.34 -1.75
CA ILE A 136 -4.82 -4.92 -1.39
C ILE A 136 -5.15 -4.83 0.09
N ILE A 137 -4.32 -4.12 0.86
CA ILE A 137 -4.43 -3.98 2.31
C ILE A 137 -4.52 -2.49 2.63
N PHE A 138 -5.48 -2.15 3.49
CA PHE A 138 -5.52 -0.87 4.21
C PHE A 138 -5.37 -1.18 5.68
N ASP A 139 -4.37 -0.60 6.31
CA ASP A 139 -4.18 -0.70 7.75
C ASP A 139 -3.72 0.64 8.33
N ILE A 140 -3.85 0.74 9.65
CA ILE A 140 -3.20 1.75 10.48
C ILE A 140 -2.68 0.99 11.68
N THR A 141 -1.37 0.74 11.69
CA THR A 141 -0.68 0.18 12.86
C THR A 141 -0.06 1.29 13.70
N LEU A 142 0.20 1.00 14.98
CA LEU A 142 0.75 1.96 15.92
C LEU A 142 2.06 1.42 16.51
N CYS A 143 3.07 2.28 16.59
CA CYS A 143 4.42 1.91 17.02
C CYS A 143 5.07 0.83 16.13
N GLY A 144 5.28 -0.37 16.66
CA GLY A 144 5.89 -1.47 15.93
C GLY A 144 7.32 -1.18 15.45
N ASP A 145 7.73 -1.97 14.46
CA ASP A 145 9.11 -2.05 13.97
C ASP A 145 9.63 -0.76 13.34
N TRP A 146 8.74 0.06 12.77
CA TRP A 146 9.13 1.35 12.20
C TRP A 146 8.75 2.50 13.11
N ALA A 147 7.46 2.82 13.26
CA ALA A 147 7.03 4.02 13.98
C ALA A 147 7.42 4.00 15.47
N GLY A 148 7.60 2.82 16.08
CA GLY A 148 8.13 2.70 17.44
C GLY A 148 9.62 2.99 17.50
N ASN A 149 10.39 2.43 16.57
CA ASN A 149 11.84 2.56 16.54
C ASN A 149 12.32 3.96 16.10
N THR A 150 11.56 4.66 15.26
CA THR A 150 11.86 6.04 14.85
C THR A 150 11.14 7.11 15.66
N TYR A 151 10.39 6.72 16.70
CA TYR A 151 9.57 7.64 17.49
C TYR A 151 10.35 8.83 18.08
N ASN A 152 11.58 8.63 18.55
CA ASN A 152 12.40 9.71 19.11
C ASN A 152 12.85 10.75 18.07
N GLN A 153 12.72 10.46 16.77
CA GLN A 153 13.06 11.36 15.67
C GLN A 153 11.84 12.19 15.22
N SER A 154 10.64 11.82 15.64
CA SER A 154 9.38 12.46 15.23
C SER A 154 9.09 13.79 15.93
N GLY A 155 9.76 14.08 17.04
CA GLY A 155 9.39 15.18 17.94
C GLY A 155 8.17 14.90 18.82
N CYS A 156 7.42 13.81 18.60
CA CYS A 156 6.32 13.39 19.48
C CYS A 156 6.81 13.06 20.90
N ASN A 157 8.08 12.67 21.05
CA ASN A 157 8.72 12.41 22.34
C ASN A 157 8.84 13.64 23.25
N ALA A 158 8.75 14.84 22.70
CA ALA A 158 8.69 16.08 23.49
C ALA A 158 7.39 16.21 24.29
N GLN A 159 6.30 15.60 23.82
CA GLN A 159 4.99 15.62 24.47
C GLN A 159 4.64 14.30 25.16
N TYR A 160 5.05 13.16 24.59
CA TYR A 160 4.76 11.84 25.13
C TYR A 160 6.05 11.01 25.21
N PRO A 161 6.47 10.55 26.40
CA PRO A 161 7.81 10.00 26.60
C PRO A 161 8.14 8.74 25.78
N ALA A 162 7.13 8.02 25.29
CA ALA A 162 7.30 6.85 24.43
C ALA A 162 6.08 6.66 23.52
N CYS A 163 6.26 5.98 22.39
CA CYS A 163 5.16 5.62 21.49
C CYS A 163 4.06 4.84 22.22
N SER A 164 4.45 3.82 23.00
CA SER A 164 3.52 3.01 23.80
C SER A 164 2.75 3.84 24.84
N TYR A 165 3.37 4.91 25.36
CA TYR A 165 2.67 5.82 26.27
C TYR A 165 1.60 6.63 25.54
N GLN A 166 1.94 7.22 24.39
CA GLN A 166 0.96 7.97 23.59
C GLN A 166 -0.21 7.08 23.17
N VAL A 167 0.08 5.89 22.66
CA VAL A 167 -0.94 4.92 22.22
C VAL A 167 -1.80 4.44 23.39
N GLY A 168 -1.18 4.09 24.53
CA GLY A 168 -1.87 3.53 25.68
C GLY A 168 -2.71 4.54 26.46
N TYR A 169 -2.32 5.81 26.47
CA TYR A 169 -2.89 6.80 27.39
C TYR A 169 -3.40 8.09 26.72
N ASN A 170 -3.18 8.30 25.42
CA ASN A 170 -3.64 9.49 24.71
C ASN A 170 -4.39 9.12 23.41
N GLY A 171 -5.50 8.40 23.55
CA GLY A 171 -6.35 8.00 22.43
C GLY A 171 -6.85 9.20 21.60
N SER A 172 -7.08 10.36 22.23
CA SER A 172 -7.50 11.59 21.54
C SER A 172 -6.49 12.09 20.50
N SER A 173 -5.21 11.74 20.64
CA SER A 173 -4.18 12.13 19.66
C SER A 173 -4.35 11.44 18.30
N PHE A 174 -5.18 10.38 18.21
CA PHE A 174 -5.44 9.60 17.00
C PHE A 174 -6.79 9.91 16.34
N ASN A 175 -7.47 10.98 16.74
CA ASN A 175 -8.78 11.37 16.18
C ASN A 175 -8.77 11.68 14.66
N GLN A 176 -7.59 11.77 14.05
CA GLN A 176 -7.41 11.99 12.61
C GLN A 176 -6.72 10.81 11.91
N SER A 177 -6.59 9.67 12.60
CA SER A 177 -5.96 8.46 12.10
C SER A 177 -7.03 7.48 11.57
N TYR A 178 -7.59 7.78 10.40
CA TYR A 178 -8.56 6.91 9.73
C TYR A 178 -8.40 7.01 8.21
N TRP A 179 -8.85 5.97 7.51
CA TRP A 179 -9.00 5.99 6.06
C TRP A 179 -10.43 6.40 5.71
N SER A 180 -10.58 7.39 4.82
CA SER A 180 -11.84 7.70 4.15
C SER A 180 -11.69 7.38 2.67
N VAL A 181 -12.27 6.25 2.25
CA VAL A 181 -12.09 5.72 0.88
C VAL A 181 -13.40 5.82 0.13
N GLU A 182 -13.44 6.67 -0.89
CA GLU A 182 -14.63 6.85 -1.74
C GLU A 182 -14.81 5.68 -2.71
N SER A 183 -13.71 5.23 -3.33
CA SER A 183 -13.75 4.06 -4.21
C SER A 183 -12.40 3.36 -4.27
N LEU A 184 -12.48 2.04 -4.50
CA LEU A 184 -11.36 1.19 -4.89
C LEU A 184 -11.73 0.49 -6.19
N ARG A 185 -10.92 0.66 -7.25
CA ARG A 185 -11.14 -0.01 -8.53
C ARG A 185 -9.88 -0.73 -8.99
N LEU A 186 -10.07 -1.88 -9.63
CA LEU A 186 -9.01 -2.73 -10.16
C LEU A 186 -9.25 -3.04 -11.64
N TYR A 187 -8.26 -2.75 -12.47
CA TYR A 187 -8.28 -3.00 -13.91
C TYR A 187 -7.21 -4.04 -14.24
N THR A 188 -7.58 -5.03 -15.05
CA THR A 188 -6.64 -6.03 -15.58
C THR A 188 -6.93 -6.32 -17.04
N ASN A 189 -5.95 -6.86 -17.74
CA ASN A 189 -6.17 -7.39 -19.09
C ASN A 189 -7.20 -8.54 -19.01
N GLY A 190 -8.29 -8.41 -19.78
CA GLY A 190 -9.43 -9.34 -19.74
C GLY A 190 -10.59 -8.88 -18.84
N GLY A 191 -10.47 -7.73 -18.16
CA GLY A 191 -11.56 -7.07 -17.46
C GLY A 191 -12.06 -7.79 -16.19
N GLY A 192 -13.32 -7.58 -15.84
CA GLY A 192 -13.90 -8.08 -14.58
C GLY A 192 -13.87 -9.61 -14.43
N SER A 193 -13.98 -10.36 -15.54
CA SER A 193 -13.90 -11.81 -15.53
C SER A 193 -12.51 -12.33 -15.14
N ALA A 194 -11.45 -11.64 -15.58
CA ALA A 194 -10.08 -11.95 -15.17
C ALA A 194 -9.89 -11.66 -13.68
N ASN A 195 -10.37 -10.52 -13.18
CA ASN A 195 -10.32 -10.17 -11.76
C ASN A 195 -11.01 -11.22 -10.87
N ALA A 196 -12.17 -11.72 -11.28
CA ALA A 196 -12.92 -12.73 -10.54
C ALA A 196 -12.24 -14.11 -10.53
N ALA A 197 -11.55 -14.46 -11.62
CA ALA A 197 -10.88 -15.77 -11.75
C ALA A 197 -9.64 -15.92 -10.86
N VAL A 198 -8.95 -14.82 -10.53
CA VAL A 198 -7.75 -14.83 -9.66
C VAL A 198 -8.04 -14.39 -8.22
N SER A 199 -9.26 -13.98 -7.88
CA SER A 199 -9.64 -13.66 -6.50
C SER A 199 -10.13 -14.92 -5.77
N PRO A 200 -9.42 -15.43 -4.75
CA PRO A 200 -9.87 -16.60 -3.98
C PRO A 200 -11.11 -16.32 -3.11
N GLN A 201 -11.58 -15.08 -3.08
CA GLN A 201 -12.88 -14.72 -2.54
C GLN A 201 -13.69 -14.06 -3.65
N SER A 202 -14.65 -14.79 -4.20
CA SER A 202 -15.82 -14.17 -4.78
C SER A 202 -16.42 -13.31 -3.67
N ALA A 203 -16.57 -12.01 -3.90
CA ALA A 203 -17.35 -11.18 -3.00
C ALA A 203 -18.77 -11.75 -2.99
N SER A 204 -19.09 -12.62 -2.03
CA SER A 204 -20.47 -13.00 -1.78
C SER A 204 -21.18 -11.69 -1.48
N SER A 205 -22.22 -11.38 -2.24
CA SER A 205 -23.15 -10.30 -1.93
C SER A 205 -23.63 -10.46 -0.49
N GLN A 206 -22.94 -9.83 0.48
CA GLN A 206 -23.43 -9.72 1.83
C GLN A 206 -24.51 -8.66 1.80
N GLN A 207 -25.72 -9.12 1.49
CA GLN A 207 -26.94 -8.40 1.74
C GLN A 207 -26.99 -8.12 3.25
N SER A 208 -26.93 -6.84 3.60
CA SER A 208 -26.93 -6.35 4.97
C SER A 208 -28.25 -6.72 5.65
N THR A 209 -28.26 -7.82 6.40
CA THR A 209 -29.31 -8.07 7.40
C THR A 209 -28.87 -7.40 8.69
N LYS A 210 -29.58 -6.32 9.07
CA LYS A 210 -29.43 -5.69 10.39
C LYS A 210 -29.87 -6.68 11.46
N SER A 211 -28.92 -7.35 12.11
CA SER A 211 -29.16 -8.02 13.39
C SER A 211 -28.63 -7.14 14.52
N ALA A 212 -29.55 -6.47 15.22
CA ALA A 212 -29.26 -5.87 16.51
C ALA A 212 -28.92 -6.99 17.50
N GLN A 213 -27.70 -6.99 18.05
CA GLN A 213 -27.34 -7.88 19.15
C GLN A 213 -26.94 -7.05 20.36
N SER A 214 -27.76 -7.19 21.39
CA SER A 214 -27.61 -6.70 22.75
C SER A 214 -26.30 -7.18 23.38
N ALA A 215 -25.63 -6.27 24.08
CA ALA A 215 -24.49 -6.57 24.93
C ALA A 215 -24.85 -7.62 26.00
N GLN A 216 -24.13 -8.75 26.01
CA GLN A 216 -24.09 -9.65 27.16
C GLN A 216 -22.64 -9.94 27.56
N SER A 217 -22.42 -9.82 28.86
CA SER A 217 -21.17 -9.87 29.60
C SER A 217 -20.46 -11.22 29.48
N ALA A 218 -19.18 -11.20 29.10
CA ALA A 218 -18.32 -12.39 29.10
C ALA A 218 -17.77 -12.66 30.52
N LYS A 219 -18.17 -13.78 31.12
CA LYS A 219 -17.48 -14.36 32.28
C LYS A 219 -16.26 -15.15 31.80
N SER A 220 -15.12 -14.86 32.42
CA SER A 220 -13.81 -15.45 32.14
C SER A 220 -13.77 -16.93 32.58
N ALA A 221 -13.36 -17.82 31.67
CA ALA A 221 -13.01 -19.20 31.99
C ALA A 221 -11.59 -19.48 31.49
N ALA A 222 -10.71 -19.84 32.43
CA ALA A 222 -9.29 -20.10 32.19
C ALA A 222 -9.09 -21.39 31.37
N VAL A 223 -8.34 -21.29 30.27
CA VAL A 223 -7.92 -22.44 29.46
C VAL A 223 -6.46 -22.78 29.77
N LYS A 224 -6.23 -24.00 30.27
CA LYS A 224 -4.90 -24.61 30.40
C LYS A 224 -4.44 -25.08 29.02
N MET A 225 -3.32 -24.55 28.52
CA MET A 225 -2.70 -24.98 27.27
C MET A 225 -1.75 -26.16 27.54
N ALA A 226 -2.06 -27.31 26.93
CA ALA A 226 -1.18 -28.48 26.86
C ALA A 226 -0.38 -28.48 25.55
N VAL A 227 0.84 -28.99 25.63
CA VAL A 227 1.94 -28.92 24.66
C VAL A 227 1.67 -29.76 23.39
N MET A 228 1.91 -29.16 22.22
CA MET A 228 1.79 -29.79 20.89
C MET A 228 3.12 -30.45 20.47
N ARG A 229 3.06 -31.64 19.85
CA ARG A 229 4.20 -32.32 19.18
C ARG A 229 4.10 -32.14 17.65
N PRO A 230 5.22 -32.13 16.91
CA PRO A 230 5.25 -31.75 15.50
C PRO A 230 4.96 -32.94 14.57
N ALA A 231 4.33 -32.67 13.42
CA ALA A 231 4.28 -33.58 12.28
C ALA A 231 4.86 -32.87 11.06
N THR A 232 5.85 -33.51 10.45
CA THR A 232 6.53 -33.16 9.20
C THR A 232 5.65 -33.52 8.01
N LEU A 233 5.66 -32.70 6.95
CA LEU A 233 5.23 -33.10 5.61
C LEU A 233 6.04 -32.36 4.53
N VAL A 234 6.26 -33.10 3.44
CA VAL A 234 7.29 -32.95 2.39
C VAL A 234 6.82 -32.03 1.26
N ALA A 235 7.80 -31.42 0.59
CA ALA A 235 7.68 -30.52 -0.56
C ALA A 235 7.10 -31.16 -1.84
N ALA A 236 6.49 -30.34 -2.69
CA ALA A 236 6.43 -30.57 -4.13
C ALA A 236 6.50 -29.24 -4.88
N ALA A 237 7.44 -29.16 -5.83
CA ALA A 237 7.62 -28.05 -6.75
C ALA A 237 6.65 -28.20 -7.94
N ALA A 238 6.14 -27.08 -8.44
CA ALA A 238 5.51 -26.99 -9.76
C ALA A 238 5.92 -25.67 -10.43
N THR A 239 6.63 -25.79 -11.54
CA THR A 239 6.88 -24.73 -12.50
C THR A 239 5.62 -24.43 -13.28
N ALA A 240 5.20 -23.16 -13.32
CA ALA A 240 4.24 -22.67 -14.29
C ALA A 240 4.72 -21.29 -14.80
N VAL A 241 4.89 -21.22 -16.13
CA VAL A 241 5.12 -19.98 -16.87
C VAL A 241 3.81 -19.18 -16.84
N ALA A 242 3.83 -17.97 -16.28
CA ALA A 242 2.65 -17.09 -16.25
C ALA A 242 2.84 -15.90 -17.18
N ALA A 243 1.84 -15.71 -18.05
CA ALA A 243 1.69 -14.57 -18.93
C ALA A 243 1.54 -13.25 -18.15
N VAL A 244 2.01 -12.17 -18.78
CA VAL A 244 2.02 -10.81 -18.24
C VAL A 244 0.58 -10.30 -18.03
N LEU A 245 0.15 -10.26 -16.77
CA LEU A 245 -1.06 -9.55 -16.36
C LEU A 245 -0.66 -8.19 -15.79
N ALA A 246 -0.92 -7.13 -16.56
CA ALA A 246 -0.91 -5.77 -16.03
C ALA A 246 -2.12 -5.59 -15.11
N SER A 247 -1.90 -5.02 -13.92
CA SER A 247 -2.97 -4.70 -12.96
C SER A 247 -2.83 -3.25 -12.52
N VAL A 248 -3.90 -2.49 -12.60
CA VAL A 248 -3.97 -1.10 -12.10
C VAL A 248 -4.98 -1.02 -10.97
N ALA A 249 -4.55 -0.60 -9.79
CA ALA A 249 -5.44 -0.36 -8.65
C ALA A 249 -5.42 1.12 -8.27
N PHE A 250 -6.56 1.68 -7.90
CA PHE A 250 -6.59 3.02 -7.31
C PHE A 250 -7.53 3.14 -6.14
N ALA A 251 -7.16 4.00 -5.20
CA ALA A 251 -7.97 4.42 -4.08
C ALA A 251 -8.10 5.94 -4.09
N THR A 252 -9.32 6.45 -3.92
CA THR A 252 -9.54 7.87 -3.60
C THR A 252 -9.52 8.01 -2.10
N VAL A 253 -8.59 8.79 -1.57
CA VAL A 253 -8.52 9.13 -0.14
C VAL A 253 -9.07 10.54 0.00
N LEU A 254 -10.09 10.72 0.86
CA LEU A 254 -10.66 12.03 1.21
C LEU A 254 -9.86 12.69 2.34
#